data_AF-A0A3T0Y3T7-F1
#
_entry.id   AF-A0A3T0Y3T7-F1
#
_cell.length_a   1.000
_cell.length_b   1.000
_cell.length_c   1.000
_cell.angle_alpha   90.00
_cell.angle_beta   90.00
_cell.angle_gamma   90.00
#
_symmetry.space_group_name_H-M   'P 1'
#
loop_
_entity.id
_entity.type
_entity.pdbx_description
1 polymer ?
#
loop_
_entity_poly.entity_id
_entity_poly.type
_entity_poly.pdbx_seq_one_letter_code
_entity_poly.pdbx_strand_id
1 'polypeptide(L)'
;MAETDSTRSTASAGHGPDHDGTAAGPSAPGAEDAVHDGGAGPDGAGPPPAESDGAGPDGAGPPHRMIPAVQDGPTGDGDDRARTAPRPRRRTARDAGGTAGNDATGTPSGAHRSGAADRTPTDGSRAAPAAEEPSTDTAALSVRPSDTEAARRAAVRDQAVAAKPALARFLQVVVALFFPVVVVAAAVRAVASSSFLWLEYHRPGFPADAYGFSLEDRMTYGSYALDYVLNFAPARYLGGLVTADGEPLFLESEVGHMADVKGVLGLSFFVALVLFVLAVLACVYLARRYKGGIRRALFSGAVLTLVGIAVLTVLAVLAWQTFFTQVHALFFADGSWTFRVDDTLIRLFPEQFWTDSALTVALLVLAATALTLILTWPTKARRERSMLAQDALRSRYRDALDAS
;
A
#
# COMPACT_ATOMS: atom_id res chain seq x y z
N MET A 1 11.04 -50.51 25.57
CA MET A 1 11.36 -51.96 25.61
C MET A 1 12.64 -52.13 26.41
N ALA A 2 12.75 -53.19 27.22
CA ALA A 2 14.03 -53.69 27.72
C ALA A 2 14.81 -54.35 26.55
N GLU A 3 16.09 -54.71 26.62
CA GLU A 3 16.97 -54.98 27.76
C GLU A 3 18.45 -55.00 27.30
N THR A 4 19.43 -54.97 28.23
CA THR A 4 20.89 -55.25 28.05
C THR A 4 21.68 -54.33 27.08
N ASP A 5 22.99 -54.13 27.20
CA ASP A 5 24.06 -54.94 27.83
C ASP A 5 25.14 -54.08 28.54
N SER A 6 26.07 -54.73 29.26
CA SER A 6 26.98 -54.15 30.25
C SER A 6 28.46 -54.38 29.93
N THR A 7 29.32 -53.36 30.08
CA THR A 7 30.76 -53.51 30.37
C THR A 7 31.30 -52.35 31.20
N ARG A 8 32.45 -52.55 31.87
CA ARG A 8 32.88 -51.86 33.11
C ARG A 8 34.39 -51.57 33.11
N SER A 9 34.84 -50.73 34.07
CA SER A 9 36.25 -50.50 34.50
C SER A 9 37.08 -49.53 33.63
N THR A 10 37.96 -48.64 34.13
CA THR A 10 38.55 -48.36 35.48
C THR A 10 38.72 -46.82 35.68
N ALA A 11 38.48 -46.20 36.86
CA ALA A 11 39.41 -45.88 37.97
C ALA A 11 40.70 -45.08 37.60
N SER A 12 41.30 -44.19 38.42
CA SER A 12 40.89 -43.37 39.59
C SER A 12 42.02 -42.36 39.95
N ALA A 13 41.70 -41.30 40.70
CA ALA A 13 42.48 -40.10 41.09
C ALA A 13 43.80 -40.24 41.90
N GLY A 14 44.53 -39.11 42.03
CA GLY A 14 45.62 -38.82 42.99
C GLY A 14 46.95 -38.41 42.33
N HIS A 15 47.85 -37.56 42.87
CA HIS A 15 47.89 -36.73 44.11
C HIS A 15 49.06 -35.70 43.95
N GLY A 16 49.09 -34.58 44.70
CA GLY A 16 50.28 -33.66 44.80
C GLY A 16 51.23 -34.07 45.96
N PRO A 17 52.04 -33.18 46.57
CA PRO A 17 52.37 -31.76 46.28
C PRO A 17 53.91 -31.42 46.47
N ASP A 18 54.22 -30.18 46.94
CA ASP A 18 55.50 -29.61 47.47
C ASP A 18 56.54 -29.04 46.45
N HIS A 19 56.82 -27.71 46.40
CA HIS A 19 57.54 -26.77 47.30
C HIS A 19 59.09 -26.90 47.20
N ASP A 20 59.95 -25.87 47.18
CA ASP A 20 59.87 -24.47 47.67
C ASP A 20 60.90 -23.51 46.97
N GLY A 21 60.88 -22.18 47.20
CA GLY A 21 62.04 -21.29 46.90
C GLY A 21 61.84 -19.81 46.44
N THR A 22 61.79 -18.88 47.41
CA THR A 22 62.32 -17.47 47.47
C THR A 22 63.09 -16.82 46.29
N ALA A 23 63.14 -15.48 46.07
CA ALA A 23 62.46 -14.30 46.65
C ALA A 23 62.73 -12.97 45.87
N ALA A 24 61.83 -11.99 46.05
CA ALA A 24 61.97 -10.51 46.05
C ALA A 24 62.94 -9.70 45.13
N GLY A 25 62.41 -8.63 44.51
CA GLY A 25 63.08 -7.30 44.51
C GLY A 25 63.30 -6.59 43.14
N PRO A 26 62.97 -5.29 42.97
CA PRO A 26 63.05 -4.59 41.67
C PRO A 26 64.13 -3.48 41.59
N SER A 27 64.49 -3.02 40.38
CA SER A 27 64.78 -1.60 40.00
C SER A 27 65.27 -1.44 38.54
N ALA A 28 64.97 -0.30 37.91
CA ALA A 28 65.67 0.29 36.74
C ALA A 28 66.86 1.17 37.26
N PRO A 29 67.71 1.92 36.48
CA PRO A 29 67.53 2.49 35.11
C PRO A 29 68.81 2.64 34.22
N GLY A 30 68.70 3.37 33.08
CA GLY A 30 69.81 4.04 32.35
C GLY A 30 70.62 3.21 31.33
N ALA A 31 71.36 3.78 30.36
CA ALA A 31 71.45 5.17 29.84
C ALA A 31 72.24 5.20 28.48
N GLU A 32 72.27 6.37 27.82
CA GLU A 32 73.29 6.85 26.83
C GLU A 32 73.39 6.13 25.44
N ASP A 33 73.75 6.80 24.32
CA ASP A 33 74.58 8.02 24.16
C ASP A 33 74.27 8.94 22.94
N ALA A 34 74.85 10.16 23.00
CA ALA A 34 74.92 11.38 22.17
C ALA A 34 74.80 11.33 20.61
N VAL A 35 74.35 12.36 19.83
CA VAL A 35 74.33 13.86 19.85
C VAL A 35 75.53 14.58 19.18
N HIS A 36 75.26 15.26 18.03
CA HIS A 36 75.85 16.51 17.46
C HIS A 36 75.29 16.70 16.01
N ASP A 37 75.12 17.88 15.38
CA ASP A 37 75.40 19.30 15.71
C ASP A 37 74.44 20.28 14.96
N GLY A 38 74.60 21.62 15.10
CA GLY A 38 73.75 22.76 14.66
C GLY A 38 73.11 22.78 13.24
N GLY A 39 72.09 23.60 12.92
CA GLY A 39 72.01 25.08 13.00
C GLY A 39 72.40 25.71 11.63
N ALA A 40 71.76 26.71 11.00
CA ALA A 40 70.65 27.63 11.32
C ALA A 40 69.97 28.14 9.99
N GLY A 41 68.91 28.98 10.05
CA GLY A 41 68.34 29.72 8.89
C GLY A 41 69.01 31.10 8.65
N PRO A 42 68.39 32.09 7.98
CA PRO A 42 67.04 32.16 7.36
C PRO A 42 66.99 32.89 5.97
N ASP A 43 65.80 33.40 5.60
CA ASP A 43 65.49 34.49 4.62
C ASP A 43 65.50 34.26 3.08
N GLY A 44 64.60 34.97 2.37
CA GLY A 44 64.83 35.42 0.97
C GLY A 44 63.71 35.21 -0.06
N ALA A 45 62.93 36.26 -0.35
CA ALA A 45 61.81 36.31 -1.30
C ALA A 45 62.17 36.30 -2.82
N GLY A 46 61.20 35.95 -3.68
CA GLY A 46 60.98 36.65 -4.97
C GLY A 46 61.15 35.86 -6.30
N PRO A 47 60.33 36.12 -7.35
CA PRO A 47 60.34 35.41 -8.66
C PRO A 47 60.73 36.36 -9.85
N PRO A 48 60.49 36.00 -11.14
CA PRO A 48 60.69 34.76 -11.92
C PRO A 48 61.77 34.98 -13.03
N PRO A 49 61.82 34.20 -14.14
CA PRO A 49 61.10 34.64 -15.35
C PRO A 49 60.48 33.50 -16.18
N ALA A 50 59.76 33.87 -17.25
CA ALA A 50 59.26 32.97 -18.29
C ALA A 50 59.97 33.26 -19.62
N GLU A 51 60.16 32.25 -20.46
CA GLU A 51 60.33 32.44 -21.91
C GLU A 51 59.85 31.19 -22.68
N SER A 52 59.55 31.38 -23.96
CA SER A 52 58.70 30.51 -24.79
C SER A 52 59.44 29.93 -25.98
N ASP A 53 59.05 28.74 -26.46
CA ASP A 53 59.11 28.43 -27.90
C ASP A 53 58.29 27.20 -28.33
N GLY A 54 57.69 27.27 -29.53
CA GLY A 54 57.63 26.12 -30.46
C GLY A 54 56.42 25.16 -30.53
N ALA A 55 55.43 25.49 -31.36
CA ALA A 55 54.63 24.61 -32.25
C ALA A 55 53.70 23.47 -31.69
N GLY A 56 52.53 23.30 -32.34
CA GLY A 56 51.53 22.23 -32.07
C GLY A 56 51.78 20.90 -32.84
N PRO A 57 50.77 20.02 -33.08
CA PRO A 57 49.32 20.28 -33.15
C PRO A 57 48.45 19.31 -32.29
N ASP A 58 47.14 19.27 -32.60
CA ASP A 58 46.07 18.53 -31.92
C ASP A 58 46.37 17.07 -31.55
N GLY A 59 46.00 16.69 -30.31
CA GLY A 59 46.20 15.35 -29.75
C GLY A 59 45.09 14.92 -28.79
N ALA A 60 44.05 14.30 -29.38
CA ALA A 60 43.44 13.04 -28.93
C ALA A 60 43.30 12.75 -27.42
N GLY A 61 42.09 12.98 -26.89
CA GLY A 61 41.60 12.23 -25.72
C GLY A 61 41.24 10.77 -26.11
N PRO A 62 41.44 9.78 -25.23
CA PRO A 62 41.12 8.38 -25.52
C PRO A 62 39.59 8.15 -25.59
N PRO A 63 39.12 7.22 -26.45
CA PRO A 63 37.74 7.28 -26.95
C PRO A 63 36.69 6.57 -26.10
N HIS A 64 35.49 7.15 -26.05
CA HIS A 64 34.27 6.44 -25.68
C HIS A 64 34.01 5.27 -26.64
N ARG A 65 33.88 4.04 -26.12
CA ARG A 65 33.57 2.86 -26.92
C ARG A 65 32.08 2.81 -27.26
N MET A 66 31.71 3.45 -28.37
CA MET A 66 30.36 3.43 -28.92
C MET A 66 30.06 2.06 -29.54
N ILE A 67 29.03 1.36 -29.05
CA ILE A 67 28.56 0.09 -29.64
C ILE A 67 27.63 0.43 -30.82
N PRO A 68 27.83 -0.13 -32.03
CA PRO A 68 27.04 0.22 -33.19
C PRO A 68 25.64 -0.40 -33.15
N ALA A 69 24.66 0.36 -33.63
CA ALA A 69 23.32 -0.14 -33.94
C ALA A 69 23.36 -1.02 -35.21
N VAL A 70 22.58 -2.10 -35.21
CA VAL A 70 22.35 -2.93 -36.40
C VAL A 70 21.23 -2.31 -37.25
N GLN A 71 21.46 -2.16 -38.55
CA GLN A 71 20.51 -1.64 -39.55
C GLN A 71 19.71 -2.76 -40.24
N ASP A 72 18.57 -2.37 -40.82
CA ASP A 72 17.59 -3.23 -41.48
C ASP A 72 17.90 -3.66 -42.93
N GLY A 73 17.35 -4.83 -43.31
CA GLY A 73 16.81 -5.12 -44.66
C GLY A 73 17.60 -6.10 -45.55
N PRO A 74 17.00 -6.63 -46.66
CA PRO A 74 15.57 -6.69 -47.01
C PRO A 74 15.07 -8.06 -47.60
N THR A 75 13.73 -8.26 -47.56
CA THR A 75 12.84 -9.05 -48.48
C THR A 75 13.24 -10.42 -49.07
N GLY A 76 12.32 -11.42 -48.97
CA GLY A 76 12.28 -12.63 -49.81
C GLY A 76 11.02 -13.50 -49.61
N ASP A 77 10.30 -13.79 -50.71
CA ASP A 77 8.95 -14.36 -50.85
C ASP A 77 8.54 -15.66 -50.09
N GLY A 78 7.24 -15.73 -49.75
CA GLY A 78 6.30 -16.78 -50.17
C GLY A 78 6.37 -18.22 -49.62
N ASP A 79 5.32 -18.66 -48.92
CA ASP A 79 4.41 -19.71 -49.46
C ASP A 79 3.04 -19.71 -48.75
N ASP A 80 2.00 -20.11 -49.48
CA ASP A 80 0.59 -19.99 -49.14
C ASP A 80 0.04 -21.31 -48.55
N ARG A 81 -0.32 -21.37 -47.25
CA ARG A 81 -1.09 -22.52 -46.70
C ARG A 81 -2.17 -22.12 -45.69
N ALA A 82 -3.38 -21.93 -46.22
CA ALA A 82 -4.61 -21.94 -45.44
C ALA A 82 -4.81 -23.25 -44.67
N ARG A 83 -5.28 -23.16 -43.40
CA ARG A 83 -5.99 -24.23 -42.68
C ARG A 83 -6.82 -23.69 -41.50
N THR A 84 -8.08 -23.38 -41.82
CA THR A 84 -9.30 -23.69 -41.04
C THR A 84 -9.25 -23.68 -39.51
N ALA A 85 -9.89 -22.66 -38.92
CA ALA A 85 -10.38 -22.71 -37.53
C ALA A 85 -11.72 -23.48 -37.41
N PRO A 86 -12.01 -24.13 -36.26
CA PRO A 86 -13.36 -24.52 -35.87
C PRO A 86 -13.89 -23.66 -34.70
N ARG A 87 -15.07 -23.05 -34.89
CA ARG A 87 -15.86 -22.43 -33.81
C ARG A 87 -16.51 -23.49 -32.89
N PRO A 88 -16.84 -23.14 -31.63
CA PRO A 88 -17.45 -24.09 -30.69
C PRO A 88 -18.90 -24.46 -31.08
N ARG A 89 -19.26 -25.73 -30.86
CA ARG A 89 -20.63 -26.23 -31.07
C ARG A 89 -21.55 -25.83 -29.92
N ARG A 90 -22.64 -25.13 -30.26
CA ARG A 90 -23.81 -24.93 -29.40
C ARG A 90 -24.72 -26.17 -29.49
N ARG A 91 -25.25 -26.65 -28.36
CA ARG A 91 -26.21 -27.77 -28.30
C ARG A 91 -27.44 -27.36 -27.49
N THR A 92 -28.62 -27.82 -27.87
CA THR A 92 -29.95 -27.38 -27.37
C THR A 92 -30.87 -28.57 -27.09
N ALA A 93 -31.94 -28.33 -26.30
CA ALA A 93 -33.09 -29.23 -26.00
C ALA A 93 -32.80 -30.34 -24.95
N ARG A 94 -33.50 -30.38 -23.78
CA ARG A 94 -34.89 -30.86 -23.45
C ARG A 94 -34.99 -32.41 -23.40
N ASP A 95 -35.81 -33.10 -22.62
CA ASP A 95 -36.86 -32.82 -21.58
C ASP A 95 -37.15 -34.17 -20.83
N ALA A 96 -37.94 -34.36 -19.74
CA ALA A 96 -38.55 -33.53 -18.67
C ALA A 96 -39.16 -34.45 -17.56
N GLY A 97 -39.63 -33.89 -16.43
CA GLY A 97 -40.41 -34.56 -15.35
C GLY A 97 -39.68 -34.70 -14.01
N GLY A 98 -40.25 -34.53 -12.81
CA GLY A 98 -41.60 -34.18 -12.31
C GLY A 98 -41.55 -34.28 -10.75
N THR A 99 -42.51 -33.91 -9.88
CA THR A 99 -43.83 -33.22 -9.86
C THR A 99 -44.00 -32.67 -8.42
N ALA A 100 -44.47 -31.44 -8.12
CA ALA A 100 -45.77 -30.79 -8.37
C ALA A 100 -46.92 -31.21 -7.42
N GLY A 101 -47.46 -30.23 -6.66
CA GLY A 101 -48.72 -30.27 -5.90
C GLY A 101 -48.60 -30.46 -4.37
N ASN A 102 -49.38 -29.79 -3.50
CA ASN A 102 -50.29 -28.64 -3.70
C ASN A 102 -50.69 -28.01 -2.33
N ASP A 103 -51.10 -26.73 -2.33
CA ASP A 103 -52.23 -26.05 -1.62
C ASP A 103 -52.84 -26.60 -0.30
N ALA A 104 -53.46 -25.83 0.61
CA ALA A 104 -53.53 -24.38 0.88
C ALA A 104 -54.37 -24.12 2.18
N THR A 105 -54.34 -22.87 2.70
CA THR A 105 -55.36 -22.19 3.56
C THR A 105 -55.78 -22.76 4.94
N GLY A 106 -55.88 -21.88 5.95
CA GLY A 106 -56.64 -22.12 7.19
C GLY A 106 -56.33 -21.15 8.34
N THR A 107 -57.18 -20.14 8.55
CA THR A 107 -57.15 -19.24 9.74
C THR A 107 -58.37 -19.53 10.66
N PRO A 108 -58.54 -18.92 11.86
CA PRO A 108 -58.50 -19.71 13.10
C PRO A 108 -59.83 -19.74 13.87
N SER A 109 -59.97 -20.67 14.82
CA SER A 109 -60.93 -20.55 15.92
C SER A 109 -60.50 -21.39 17.13
N GLY A 110 -60.72 -20.89 18.34
CA GLY A 110 -60.28 -21.53 19.59
C GLY A 110 -60.53 -20.64 20.81
N ALA A 111 -61.77 -20.62 21.29
CA ALA A 111 -62.21 -19.77 22.39
C ALA A 111 -62.02 -20.40 23.79
N HIS A 112 -62.33 -19.59 24.81
CA HIS A 112 -62.52 -19.93 26.23
C HIS A 112 -61.28 -20.24 27.09
N ARG A 113 -61.15 -19.46 28.19
CA ARG A 113 -61.67 -19.92 29.49
C ARG A 113 -62.06 -18.77 30.40
N SER A 114 -63.23 -18.89 31.02
CA SER A 114 -63.74 -18.00 32.05
C SER A 114 -63.11 -18.33 33.41
N GLY A 115 -63.01 -17.34 34.29
CA GLY A 115 -62.76 -17.52 35.72
C GLY A 115 -63.57 -16.49 36.51
N ALA A 116 -64.56 -16.95 37.27
CA ALA A 116 -65.52 -16.10 37.99
C ALA A 116 -65.35 -16.21 39.51
N ALA A 117 -65.47 -15.07 40.20
CA ALA A 117 -65.61 -14.88 41.64
C ALA A 117 -65.75 -13.36 41.89
N ASP A 118 -66.56 -12.81 42.80
CA ASP A 118 -67.62 -13.35 43.67
C ASP A 118 -68.48 -12.15 44.20
N ARG A 119 -69.70 -12.40 44.72
CA ARG A 119 -70.46 -11.67 45.80
C ARG A 119 -70.28 -10.14 46.02
N THR A 120 -71.28 -9.26 46.29
CA THR A 120 -72.72 -9.31 46.69
C THR A 120 -73.32 -7.89 46.52
N PRO A 121 -74.65 -7.67 46.33
CA PRO A 121 -75.21 -6.31 46.23
C PRO A 121 -75.62 -5.69 47.58
N THR A 122 -75.45 -4.38 47.74
CA THR A 122 -76.11 -3.57 48.79
C THR A 122 -76.56 -2.21 48.26
N ASP A 123 -77.82 -1.89 48.51
CA ASP A 123 -78.51 -0.63 48.20
C ASP A 123 -78.02 0.54 49.09
N GLY A 124 -78.17 1.79 48.64
CA GLY A 124 -77.63 2.96 49.35
C GLY A 124 -77.62 4.28 48.56
N SER A 125 -78.80 4.85 48.33
CA SER A 125 -79.02 6.17 47.70
C SER A 125 -78.05 7.29 48.10
N ARG A 126 -77.41 7.93 47.11
CA ARG A 126 -77.19 9.38 47.10
C ARG A 126 -76.97 9.92 45.68
N ALA A 127 -77.75 10.94 45.30
CA ALA A 127 -77.58 11.64 44.03
C ALA A 127 -76.29 12.50 44.02
N ALA A 128 -75.54 12.42 42.93
CA ALA A 128 -74.49 13.35 42.55
C ALA A 128 -74.72 13.74 41.08
N PRO A 129 -74.42 14.99 40.66
CA PRO A 129 -74.76 15.48 39.33
C PRO A 129 -73.89 14.82 38.25
N ALA A 130 -74.40 14.83 37.01
CA ALA A 130 -73.70 14.29 35.86
C ALA A 130 -72.30 14.92 35.70
N ALA A 131 -71.27 14.09 35.86
CA ALA A 131 -69.98 14.36 35.24
C ALA A 131 -70.12 14.03 33.76
N GLU A 132 -69.84 15.00 32.88
CA GLU A 132 -69.74 14.76 31.45
C GLU A 132 -68.71 13.65 31.20
N GLU A 133 -69.10 12.57 30.53
CA GLU A 133 -68.12 11.76 29.84
C GLU A 133 -67.48 12.65 28.76
N PRO A 134 -66.14 12.75 28.69
CA PRO A 134 -65.50 13.46 27.60
C PRO A 134 -65.82 12.67 26.32
N SER A 135 -66.71 13.21 25.49
CA SER A 135 -67.06 12.61 24.20
C SER A 135 -65.78 12.33 23.43
N THR A 136 -65.45 11.05 23.25
CA THR A 136 -64.30 10.64 22.44
C THR A 136 -64.65 10.91 20.98
N ASP A 137 -64.46 12.17 20.58
CA ASP A 137 -64.79 12.71 19.26
C ASP A 137 -63.79 12.19 18.22
N THR A 138 -63.93 10.89 17.95
CA THR A 138 -63.05 10.09 17.10
C THR A 138 -63.22 10.48 15.63
N ALA A 139 -64.23 11.30 15.30
CA ALA A 139 -64.43 11.89 13.98
C ALA A 139 -63.29 12.84 13.56
N ALA A 140 -62.58 13.45 14.53
CA ALA A 140 -61.44 14.32 14.25
C ALA A 140 -60.19 13.58 13.71
N LEU A 141 -60.13 12.24 13.84
CA LEU A 141 -59.01 11.41 13.40
C LEU A 141 -59.11 10.90 11.95
N SER A 142 -60.22 11.18 11.25
CA SER A 142 -60.49 10.71 9.88
C SER A 142 -60.43 11.78 8.79
N VAL A 143 -59.81 12.94 9.06
CA VAL A 143 -59.49 13.91 7.99
C VAL A 143 -58.34 13.35 7.14
N ARG A 144 -58.69 12.57 6.12
CA ARG A 144 -57.78 12.22 5.02
C ARG A 144 -57.23 13.52 4.45
N PRO A 145 -55.88 13.72 4.40
CA PRO A 145 -55.31 14.92 3.79
C PRO A 145 -55.87 15.07 2.38
N SER A 146 -56.26 16.29 2.00
CA SER A 146 -56.73 16.57 0.64
C SER A 146 -55.68 16.11 -0.37
N ASP A 147 -56.09 15.63 -1.54
CA ASP A 147 -55.14 15.08 -2.52
C ASP A 147 -54.11 16.14 -2.97
N THR A 148 -54.44 17.42 -2.88
CA THR A 148 -53.53 18.56 -3.07
C THR A 148 -52.51 18.71 -1.95
N GLU A 149 -52.87 18.51 -0.68
CA GLU A 149 -51.91 18.46 0.43
C GLU A 149 -51.05 17.19 0.38
N ALA A 150 -51.62 16.04 0.02
CA ALA A 150 -50.87 14.81 -0.18
C ALA A 150 -49.85 14.97 -1.31
N ALA A 151 -50.26 15.53 -2.46
CA ALA A 151 -49.37 15.86 -3.57
C ALA A 151 -48.32 16.91 -3.19
N ARG A 152 -48.67 17.95 -2.42
CA ARG A 152 -47.71 18.94 -1.92
C ARG A 152 -46.69 18.31 -0.96
N ARG A 153 -47.12 17.42 -0.05
CA ARG A 153 -46.22 16.69 0.86
C ARG A 153 -45.36 15.68 0.11
N ALA A 154 -45.87 15.04 -0.94
CA ALA A 154 -45.08 14.20 -1.85
C ALA A 154 -44.03 15.03 -2.60
N ALA A 155 -44.43 16.13 -3.27
CA ALA A 155 -43.51 17.03 -3.95
C ALA A 155 -42.45 17.64 -3.00
N VAL A 156 -42.81 17.99 -1.76
CA VAL A 156 -41.84 18.43 -0.73
C VAL A 156 -40.91 17.29 -0.29
N ARG A 157 -41.40 16.04 -0.21
CA ARG A 157 -40.55 14.87 0.06
C ARG A 157 -39.60 14.58 -1.09
N ASP A 158 -40.08 14.64 -2.34
CA ASP A 158 -39.27 14.40 -3.54
C ASP A 158 -38.24 15.52 -3.73
N GLN A 159 -38.63 16.78 -3.51
CA GLN A 159 -37.69 17.91 -3.42
C GLN A 159 -36.71 17.74 -2.25
N ALA A 160 -37.11 17.20 -1.09
CA ALA A 160 -36.20 16.94 0.04
C ALA A 160 -35.25 15.75 -0.20
N VAL A 161 -35.66 14.77 -1.00
CA VAL A 161 -34.80 13.67 -1.49
C VAL A 161 -33.81 14.21 -2.52
N ALA A 162 -34.26 15.04 -3.48
CA ALA A 162 -33.40 15.73 -4.44
C ALA A 162 -32.46 16.76 -3.78
N ALA A 163 -32.90 17.44 -2.71
CA ALA A 163 -32.12 18.44 -1.99
C ALA A 163 -31.01 17.85 -1.11
N LYS A 164 -31.04 16.54 -0.84
CA LYS A 164 -29.88 15.81 -0.33
C LYS A 164 -28.96 15.54 -1.53
N PRO A 165 -27.77 16.15 -1.62
CA PRO A 165 -26.92 15.98 -2.80
C PRO A 165 -26.27 14.58 -2.81
N ALA A 166 -27.02 13.60 -3.34
CA ALA A 166 -26.60 12.21 -3.44
C ALA A 166 -25.27 12.09 -4.19
N LEU A 167 -25.13 12.82 -5.30
CA LEU A 167 -23.90 12.94 -6.08
C LEU A 167 -22.71 13.46 -5.23
N ALA A 168 -22.91 14.42 -4.33
CA ALA A 168 -21.83 14.92 -3.48
C ALA A 168 -21.37 13.88 -2.45
N ARG A 169 -22.31 13.09 -1.89
CA ARG A 169 -21.96 11.98 -0.98
C ARG A 169 -21.28 10.84 -1.74
N PHE A 170 -21.80 10.48 -2.91
CA PHE A 170 -21.19 9.49 -3.80
C PHE A 170 -19.73 9.86 -4.13
N LEU A 171 -19.49 11.08 -4.61
CA LEU A 171 -18.14 11.56 -4.91
C LEU A 171 -17.24 11.65 -3.67
N GLN A 172 -17.79 11.93 -2.47
CA GLN A 172 -17.03 11.86 -1.22
C GLN A 172 -16.59 10.43 -0.89
N VAL A 173 -17.46 9.43 -1.11
CA VAL A 173 -17.12 8.00 -0.93
C VAL A 173 -16.12 7.53 -1.98
N VAL A 174 -16.30 7.90 -3.25
CA VAL A 174 -15.36 7.58 -4.34
C VAL A 174 -13.95 8.11 -4.03
N VAL A 175 -13.82 9.39 -3.67
CA VAL A 175 -12.52 9.97 -3.28
C VAL A 175 -11.95 9.29 -2.02
N ALA A 176 -12.78 8.95 -1.04
CA ALA A 176 -12.34 8.24 0.17
C ALA A 176 -11.82 6.82 -0.14
N LEU A 177 -12.41 6.10 -1.10
CA LEU A 177 -11.97 4.78 -1.55
C LEU A 177 -10.71 4.84 -2.42
N PHE A 178 -10.54 5.90 -3.23
CA PHE A 178 -9.37 6.05 -4.09
C PHE A 178 -8.13 6.48 -3.32
N PHE A 179 -8.30 7.26 -2.24
CA PHE A 179 -7.21 7.76 -1.39
C PHE A 179 -6.21 6.69 -0.90
N PRO A 180 -6.62 5.55 -0.28
CA PRO A 180 -5.66 4.53 0.15
C PRO A 180 -4.84 3.96 -1.02
N VAL A 181 -5.48 3.65 -2.15
CA VAL A 181 -4.79 3.05 -3.32
C VAL A 181 -3.75 4.02 -3.89
N VAL A 182 -4.11 5.31 -4.03
CA VAL A 182 -3.19 6.33 -4.53
C VAL A 182 -2.01 6.56 -3.59
N VAL A 183 -2.25 6.63 -2.28
CA VAL A 183 -1.19 6.86 -1.28
C VAL A 183 -0.24 5.66 -1.18
N VAL A 184 -0.76 4.43 -1.19
CA VAL A 184 0.07 3.21 -1.21
C VAL A 184 0.87 3.12 -2.50
N ALA A 185 0.27 3.37 -3.68
CA ALA A 185 0.98 3.36 -4.95
C ALA A 185 2.10 4.41 -5.00
N ALA A 186 1.88 5.61 -4.45
CA ALA A 186 2.92 6.64 -4.35
C ALA A 186 4.08 6.23 -3.42
N ALA A 187 3.78 5.59 -2.28
CA ALA A 187 4.79 5.09 -1.36
C ALA A 187 5.61 3.93 -1.97
N VAL A 188 4.94 2.95 -2.60
CA VAL A 188 5.59 1.87 -3.36
C VAL A 188 6.44 2.43 -4.48
N ARG A 189 5.98 3.45 -5.21
CA ARG A 189 6.77 4.10 -6.27
C ARG A 189 8.02 4.82 -5.74
N ALA A 190 8.00 5.34 -4.51
CA ALA A 190 9.18 5.94 -3.89
C ALA A 190 10.22 4.87 -3.48
N VAL A 191 9.76 3.75 -2.92
CA VAL A 191 10.60 2.63 -2.46
C VAL A 191 11.14 1.80 -3.63
N ALA A 192 10.35 1.58 -4.69
CA ALA A 192 10.81 1.05 -5.96
C ALA A 192 11.60 2.13 -6.72
N SER A 193 12.80 2.46 -6.24
CA SER A 193 13.72 3.39 -6.89
C SER A 193 15.17 3.13 -6.50
N SER A 194 16.08 3.37 -7.44
CA SER A 194 17.53 3.29 -7.23
C SER A 194 18.02 4.25 -6.13
N SER A 195 17.28 5.35 -5.85
CA SER A 195 17.54 6.23 -4.71
C SER A 195 17.22 5.59 -3.35
N PHE A 196 16.11 4.84 -3.25
CA PHE A 196 15.80 4.08 -2.04
C PHE A 196 16.79 2.92 -1.84
N LEU A 197 17.14 2.20 -2.91
CA LEU A 197 18.18 1.16 -2.88
C LEU A 197 19.48 1.69 -2.30
N TRP A 198 19.93 2.86 -2.74
CA TRP A 198 21.12 3.51 -2.21
C TRP A 198 21.00 3.81 -0.71
N LEU A 199 19.89 4.41 -0.27
CA LEU A 199 19.64 4.72 1.14
C LEU A 199 19.65 3.45 2.01
N GLU A 200 18.97 2.40 1.56
CA GLU A 200 18.82 1.16 2.32
C GLU A 200 20.13 0.39 2.43
N TYR A 201 21.00 0.45 1.42
CA TYR A 201 22.30 -0.23 1.44
C TYR A 201 23.41 0.56 2.15
N HIS A 202 23.28 1.88 2.26
CA HIS A 202 24.25 2.74 2.97
C HIS A 202 23.90 2.97 4.44
N ARG A 203 22.77 2.44 4.93
CA ARG A 203 22.43 2.50 6.36
C ARG A 203 23.43 1.68 7.20
N PRO A 204 23.62 2.03 8.48
CA PRO A 204 24.29 1.16 9.43
C PRO A 204 23.57 -0.18 9.60
N GLY A 205 24.31 -1.28 9.51
CA GLY A 205 23.82 -2.63 9.84
C GLY A 205 23.11 -3.39 8.72
N PHE A 206 23.08 -2.89 7.48
CA PHE A 206 22.59 -3.69 6.35
C PHE A 206 23.54 -4.88 6.06
N PRO A 207 23.05 -6.10 5.83
CA PRO A 207 23.90 -7.28 5.67
C PRO A 207 24.68 -7.26 4.34
N ALA A 208 25.98 -7.58 4.43
CA ALA A 208 26.82 -7.87 3.27
C ALA A 208 26.32 -9.13 2.53
N ASP A 209 26.66 -9.27 1.24
CA ASP A 209 26.38 -10.51 0.50
C ASP A 209 27.33 -11.62 0.95
N ALA A 210 26.78 -12.78 1.31
CA ALA A 210 27.57 -13.95 1.71
C ALA A 210 28.25 -14.64 0.51
N TYR A 211 27.80 -14.34 -0.71
CA TYR A 211 28.22 -15.00 -1.95
C TYR A 211 29.17 -14.14 -2.81
N GLY A 212 29.67 -13.02 -2.27
CA GLY A 212 30.82 -12.29 -2.82
C GLY A 212 30.52 -11.03 -3.63
N PHE A 213 29.27 -10.59 -3.81
CA PHE A 213 29.03 -9.26 -4.38
C PHE A 213 29.46 -8.16 -3.40
N SER A 214 30.25 -7.22 -3.90
CA SER A 214 30.56 -6.00 -3.17
C SER A 214 29.33 -5.09 -3.04
N LEU A 215 29.44 -4.05 -2.22
CA LEU A 215 28.41 -2.99 -2.17
C LEU A 215 28.23 -2.33 -3.54
N GLU A 216 29.31 -2.11 -4.28
CA GLU A 216 29.29 -1.47 -5.61
C GLU A 216 28.59 -2.35 -6.66
N ASP A 217 28.83 -3.67 -6.64
CA ASP A 217 28.13 -4.63 -7.48
C ASP A 217 26.62 -4.60 -7.21
N ARG A 218 26.22 -4.62 -5.92
CA ARG A 218 24.80 -4.62 -5.52
C ARG A 218 24.11 -3.30 -5.87
N MET A 219 24.81 -2.17 -5.81
CA MET A 219 24.31 -0.89 -6.33
C MET A 219 24.15 -0.91 -7.84
N THR A 220 25.16 -1.38 -8.57
CA THR A 220 25.16 -1.42 -10.03
C THR A 220 24.04 -2.34 -10.54
N TYR A 221 24.08 -3.62 -10.17
CA TYR A 221 23.14 -4.63 -10.67
C TYR A 221 21.73 -4.45 -10.10
N GLY A 222 21.60 -4.04 -8.84
CA GLY A 222 20.31 -3.73 -8.22
C GLY A 222 19.63 -2.52 -8.84
N SER A 223 20.39 -1.48 -9.23
CA SER A 223 19.83 -0.32 -9.94
C SER A 223 19.30 -0.70 -11.32
N TYR A 224 19.99 -1.57 -12.09
CA TYR A 224 19.47 -2.07 -13.36
C TYR A 224 18.14 -2.82 -13.18
N ALA A 225 18.01 -3.66 -12.15
CA ALA A 225 16.76 -4.36 -11.84
C ALA A 225 15.62 -3.39 -11.47
N LEU A 226 15.87 -2.36 -10.66
CA LEU A 226 14.85 -1.37 -10.28
C LEU A 226 14.48 -0.41 -11.41
N ASP A 227 15.45 0.02 -12.21
CA ASP A 227 15.20 0.84 -13.39
C ASP A 227 14.42 0.06 -14.46
N TYR A 228 14.70 -1.25 -14.59
CA TYR A 228 13.98 -2.14 -15.50
C TYR A 228 12.47 -2.19 -15.20
N VAL A 229 12.04 -2.32 -13.94
CA VAL A 229 10.60 -2.44 -13.63
C VAL A 229 9.83 -1.13 -13.84
N LEU A 230 10.52 -0.01 -14.07
CA LEU A 230 9.93 1.31 -14.28
C LEU A 230 10.07 1.86 -15.71
N ASN A 231 11.03 1.36 -16.50
CA ASN A 231 11.30 1.83 -17.85
C ASN A 231 10.47 1.07 -18.92
N PHE A 232 10.62 1.43 -20.20
CA PHE A 232 9.95 0.73 -21.32
C PHE A 232 10.81 -0.35 -22.01
N ALA A 233 11.96 -0.72 -21.42
CA ALA A 233 12.85 -1.71 -22.03
C ALA A 233 12.27 -3.14 -21.95
N PRO A 234 12.45 -3.98 -22.98
CA PRO A 234 12.04 -5.39 -22.95
C PRO A 234 13.00 -6.26 -22.14
N ALA A 235 12.60 -7.50 -21.81
CA ALA A 235 13.32 -8.42 -20.91
C ALA A 235 14.82 -8.63 -21.20
N ARG A 236 15.23 -8.55 -22.48
CA ARG A 236 16.66 -8.55 -22.89
C ARG A 236 17.52 -7.45 -22.24
N TYR A 237 16.92 -6.43 -21.64
CA TYR A 237 17.63 -5.41 -20.86
C TYR A 237 18.32 -6.02 -19.62
N LEU A 238 17.69 -7.00 -18.97
CA LEU A 238 18.33 -7.77 -17.89
C LEU A 238 19.00 -9.04 -18.43
N GLY A 239 18.35 -9.77 -19.33
CA GLY A 239 18.89 -11.02 -19.90
C GLY A 239 20.10 -10.86 -20.82
N GLY A 240 20.49 -9.63 -21.18
CA GLY A 240 21.73 -9.32 -21.88
C GLY A 240 22.86 -8.82 -20.98
N LEU A 241 22.65 -8.74 -19.66
CA LEU A 241 23.68 -8.38 -18.70
C LEU A 241 24.56 -9.61 -18.42
N VAL A 242 25.88 -9.39 -18.38
CA VAL A 242 26.88 -10.42 -18.11
C VAL A 242 27.81 -9.99 -16.99
N THR A 243 28.38 -10.97 -16.30
CA THR A 243 29.45 -10.78 -15.30
C THR A 243 30.78 -10.40 -16.00
N ALA A 244 31.81 -10.10 -15.21
CA ALA A 244 33.15 -9.84 -15.74
C ALA A 244 33.74 -11.02 -16.55
N ASP A 245 33.33 -12.24 -16.23
CA ASP A 245 33.75 -13.47 -16.91
C ASP A 245 32.94 -13.77 -18.20
N GLY A 246 31.91 -12.96 -18.48
CA GLY A 246 31.05 -13.10 -19.66
C GLY A 246 29.83 -14.00 -19.48
N GLU A 247 29.66 -14.62 -18.31
CA GLU A 247 28.49 -15.43 -17.97
C GLU A 247 27.24 -14.56 -17.70
N PRO A 248 26.01 -15.04 -17.98
CA PRO A 248 24.79 -14.29 -17.70
C PRO A 248 24.68 -13.84 -16.23
N LEU A 249 24.42 -12.56 -16.00
CA LEU A 249 24.28 -12.00 -14.65
C LEU A 249 22.99 -12.48 -13.97
N PHE A 250 21.91 -12.60 -14.74
CA PHE A 250 20.62 -13.11 -14.29
C PHE A 250 20.25 -14.39 -15.05
N LEU A 251 19.67 -15.35 -14.35
CA LEU A 251 19.06 -16.54 -14.95
C LEU A 251 17.82 -16.17 -15.76
N GLU A 252 17.48 -16.97 -16.78
CA GLU A 252 16.27 -16.77 -17.59
C GLU A 252 14.98 -16.74 -16.73
N SER A 253 14.93 -17.54 -15.66
CA SER A 253 13.84 -17.54 -14.69
C SER A 253 13.73 -16.24 -13.89
N GLU A 254 14.86 -15.64 -13.49
CA GLU A 254 14.89 -14.35 -12.79
C GLU A 254 14.46 -13.21 -13.72
N VAL A 255 14.91 -13.24 -14.98
CA VAL A 255 14.50 -12.28 -16.02
C VAL A 255 13.00 -12.40 -16.30
N GLY A 256 12.47 -13.63 -16.35
CA GLY A 256 11.03 -13.90 -16.48
C GLY A 256 10.23 -13.30 -15.32
N HIS A 257 10.64 -13.58 -14.08
CA HIS A 257 10.00 -13.00 -12.89
C HIS A 257 10.03 -11.48 -12.88
N MET A 258 11.17 -10.87 -13.23
CA MET A 258 11.29 -9.42 -13.31
C MET A 258 10.36 -8.82 -14.38
N ALA A 259 10.11 -9.53 -15.48
CA ALA A 259 9.13 -9.11 -16.49
C ALA A 259 7.69 -9.19 -15.97
N ASP A 260 7.33 -10.21 -15.17
CA ASP A 260 6.03 -10.29 -14.49
C ASP A 260 5.86 -9.14 -13.48
N VAL A 261 6.86 -8.91 -12.62
CA VAL A 261 6.89 -7.80 -11.64
C VAL A 261 6.69 -6.45 -12.33
N LYS A 262 7.39 -6.24 -13.45
CA LYS A 262 7.23 -5.04 -14.29
C LYS A 262 5.79 -4.87 -14.81
N GLY A 263 5.15 -5.95 -15.25
CA GLY A 263 3.75 -5.94 -15.68
C GLY A 263 2.80 -5.55 -14.55
N VAL A 264 2.97 -6.17 -13.37
CA VAL A 264 2.15 -5.92 -12.17
C VAL A 264 2.32 -4.49 -11.66
N LEU A 265 3.56 -3.99 -11.55
CA LEU A 265 3.84 -2.61 -11.13
C LEU A 265 3.34 -1.59 -12.15
N GLY A 266 3.57 -1.82 -13.44
CA GLY A 266 3.11 -0.94 -14.53
C GLY A 266 1.58 -0.80 -14.54
N LEU A 267 0.85 -1.92 -14.45
CA LEU A 267 -0.61 -1.90 -14.35
C LEU A 267 -1.10 -1.23 -13.06
N SER A 268 -0.46 -1.52 -11.93
CA SER A 268 -0.82 -0.95 -10.63
C SER A 268 -0.64 0.57 -10.59
N PHE A 269 0.48 1.08 -11.11
CA PHE A 269 0.72 2.53 -11.22
C PHE A 269 -0.21 3.19 -12.24
N PHE A 270 -0.54 2.53 -13.36
CA PHE A 270 -1.52 3.04 -14.32
C PHE A 270 -2.92 3.16 -13.69
N VAL A 271 -3.39 2.11 -12.99
CA VAL A 271 -4.67 2.15 -12.27
C VAL A 271 -4.64 3.25 -11.21
N ALA A 272 -3.59 3.33 -10.39
CA ALA A 272 -3.45 4.38 -9.38
C ALA A 272 -3.46 5.80 -9.97
N LEU A 273 -2.84 6.00 -11.14
CA LEU A 273 -2.87 7.27 -11.87
C LEU A 273 -4.29 7.62 -12.35
N VAL A 274 -5.03 6.66 -12.89
CA VAL A 274 -6.44 6.85 -13.29
C VAL A 274 -7.31 7.21 -12.07
N LEU A 275 -7.15 6.48 -10.95
CA LEU A 275 -7.86 6.76 -9.71
C LEU A 275 -7.51 8.15 -9.15
N PHE A 276 -6.24 8.55 -9.22
CA PHE A 276 -5.79 9.90 -8.83
C PHE A 276 -6.44 10.99 -9.68
N VAL A 277 -6.42 10.85 -11.01
CA VAL A 277 -7.06 11.82 -11.94
C VAL A 277 -8.56 11.93 -11.65
N LEU A 278 -9.26 10.80 -11.48
CA LEU A 278 -10.68 10.79 -11.13
C LEU A 278 -10.95 11.43 -9.76
N ALA A 279 -10.10 11.18 -8.76
CA ALA A 279 -10.21 11.80 -7.44
C ALA A 279 -9.99 13.32 -7.50
N VAL A 280 -9.03 13.80 -8.31
CA VAL A 280 -8.78 15.23 -8.55
C VAL A 280 -9.99 15.88 -9.24
N LEU A 281 -10.55 15.27 -10.29
CA LEU A 281 -11.75 15.77 -10.97
C LEU A 281 -12.96 15.84 -10.02
N ALA A 282 -13.18 14.79 -9.22
CA ALA A 282 -14.21 14.77 -8.18
C ALA A 282 -13.99 15.88 -7.13
N CYS A 283 -12.74 16.11 -6.72
CA CYS A 283 -12.38 17.20 -5.80
C CYS A 283 -12.63 18.58 -6.41
N VAL A 284 -12.26 18.83 -7.67
CA VAL A 284 -12.55 20.10 -8.37
C VAL A 284 -14.06 20.36 -8.46
N TYR A 285 -14.86 19.33 -8.74
CA TYR A 285 -16.32 19.43 -8.74
C TYR A 285 -16.87 19.75 -7.33
N LEU A 286 -16.39 19.06 -6.29
CA LEU A 286 -16.74 19.35 -4.89
C LEU A 286 -16.32 20.76 -4.46
N ALA A 287 -15.13 21.25 -4.83
CA ALA A 287 -14.67 22.61 -4.51
C ALA A 287 -15.62 23.67 -5.07
N ARG A 288 -16.14 23.45 -6.29
CA ARG A 288 -17.06 24.35 -6.98
C ARG A 288 -18.47 24.30 -6.41
N ARG A 289 -19.02 23.11 -6.12
CA ARG A 289 -20.45 22.93 -5.78
C ARG A 289 -20.76 22.67 -4.29
N TYR A 290 -19.80 22.17 -3.51
CA TYR A 290 -20.02 21.65 -2.15
C TYR A 290 -18.89 22.04 -1.18
N LYS A 291 -18.98 23.23 -0.58
CA LYS A 291 -17.99 23.77 0.35
C LYS A 291 -17.79 22.83 1.55
N GLY A 292 -16.53 22.52 1.83
CA GLY A 292 -16.13 21.53 2.84
C GLY A 292 -16.27 20.06 2.41
N GLY A 293 -16.74 19.76 1.20
CA GLY A 293 -16.92 18.39 0.68
C GLY A 293 -15.61 17.61 0.56
N ILE A 294 -14.57 18.22 -0.06
CA ILE A 294 -13.22 17.62 -0.18
C ILE A 294 -12.70 17.20 1.20
N ARG A 295 -12.81 18.08 2.20
CA ARG A 295 -12.30 17.84 3.55
C ARG A 295 -12.93 16.60 4.19
N ARG A 296 -14.23 16.37 3.97
CA ARG A 296 -14.92 15.16 4.45
C ARG A 296 -14.45 13.91 3.73
N ALA A 297 -14.31 13.99 2.40
CA ALA A 297 -13.83 12.87 1.59
C ALA A 297 -12.42 12.43 1.99
N LEU A 298 -11.47 13.38 2.05
CA LEU A 298 -10.09 13.12 2.41
C LEU A 298 -9.94 12.68 3.88
N PHE A 299 -10.72 13.23 4.81
CA PHE A 299 -10.72 12.75 6.21
C PHE A 299 -11.21 11.30 6.29
N SER A 300 -12.33 10.95 5.64
CA SER A 300 -12.83 9.57 5.61
C SER A 300 -11.86 8.61 4.92
N GLY A 301 -11.24 9.04 3.82
CA GLY A 301 -10.20 8.27 3.13
C GLY A 301 -8.98 8.04 4.01
N ALA A 302 -8.51 9.06 4.73
CA ALA A 302 -7.38 8.93 5.65
C ALA A 302 -7.70 8.04 6.86
N VAL A 303 -8.92 8.08 7.41
CA VAL A 303 -9.35 7.12 8.44
C VAL A 303 -9.38 5.69 7.89
N LEU A 304 -9.89 5.49 6.67
CA LEU A 304 -9.90 4.18 6.00
C LEU A 304 -8.46 3.66 5.77
N THR A 305 -7.55 4.50 5.27
CA THR A 305 -6.14 4.16 5.12
C THR A 305 -5.50 3.80 6.45
N LEU A 306 -5.75 4.57 7.52
CA LEU A 306 -5.19 4.32 8.85
C LEU A 306 -5.62 2.97 9.44
N VAL A 307 -6.89 2.59 9.26
CA VAL A 307 -7.38 1.26 9.68
C VAL A 307 -6.79 0.16 8.80
N GLY A 308 -6.78 0.35 7.48
CA GLY A 308 -6.24 -0.63 6.52
C GLY A 308 -4.76 -0.92 6.75
N ILE A 309 -3.93 0.12 6.89
CA ILE A 309 -2.50 -0.06 7.17
C ILE A 309 -2.24 -0.69 8.54
N ALA A 310 -2.99 -0.32 9.58
CA ALA A 310 -2.82 -0.94 10.89
C ALA A 310 -3.07 -2.46 10.85
N VAL A 311 -4.12 -2.90 10.13
CA VAL A 311 -4.39 -4.33 9.91
C VAL A 311 -3.27 -5.00 9.11
N LEU A 312 -2.85 -4.42 7.99
CA LEU A 312 -1.79 -4.99 7.14
C LEU A 312 -0.45 -5.08 7.87
N THR A 313 -0.06 -4.06 8.63
CA THR A 313 1.17 -4.07 9.44
C THR A 313 1.12 -5.14 10.54
N VAL A 314 -0.02 -5.32 11.22
CA VAL A 314 -0.16 -6.39 12.22
C VAL A 314 -0.02 -7.78 11.59
N LEU A 315 -0.62 -8.00 10.42
CA LEU A 315 -0.48 -9.28 9.70
C LEU A 315 0.97 -9.53 9.24
N ALA A 316 1.62 -8.50 8.68
CA ALA A 316 3.01 -8.59 8.23
C ALA A 316 4.01 -8.82 9.37
N VAL A 317 3.81 -8.19 10.54
CA VAL A 317 4.70 -8.36 11.71
C VAL A 317 4.51 -9.72 12.38
N LEU A 318 3.28 -10.22 12.49
CA LEU A 318 3.01 -11.50 13.17
C LEU A 318 3.30 -12.72 12.30
N ALA A 319 3.25 -12.59 10.97
CA ALA A 319 3.33 -13.72 10.05
C ALA A 319 4.04 -13.36 8.73
N TRP A 320 5.19 -12.65 8.80
CA TRP A 320 5.92 -12.11 7.65
C TRP A 320 6.05 -13.08 6.47
N GLN A 321 6.54 -14.30 6.72
CA GLN A 321 6.73 -15.32 5.69
C GLN A 321 5.40 -15.68 5.00
N THR A 322 4.34 -15.97 5.76
CA THR A 322 3.01 -16.26 5.21
C THR A 322 2.42 -15.06 4.46
N PHE A 323 2.58 -13.84 5.00
CA PHE A 323 2.12 -12.60 4.37
C PHE A 323 2.81 -12.38 3.03
N PHE A 324 4.14 -12.49 2.98
CA PHE A 324 4.95 -12.34 1.77
C PHE A 324 4.54 -13.39 0.71
N THR A 325 4.45 -14.67 1.08
CA THR A 325 4.00 -15.75 0.18
C THR A 325 2.60 -15.49 -0.39
N GLN A 326 1.64 -15.10 0.44
CA GLN A 326 0.25 -14.89 -0.01
C GLN A 326 0.11 -13.64 -0.91
N VAL A 327 0.92 -12.59 -0.67
CA VAL A 327 1.00 -11.44 -1.57
C VAL A 327 1.60 -11.84 -2.92
N HIS A 328 2.65 -12.66 -2.95
CA HIS A 328 3.26 -13.12 -4.21
C HIS A 328 2.34 -14.05 -5.00
N ALA A 329 1.71 -15.02 -4.34
CA ALA A 329 0.77 -15.96 -4.96
C ALA A 329 -0.51 -15.29 -5.53
N LEU A 330 -0.83 -14.06 -5.13
CA LEU A 330 -1.92 -13.26 -5.73
C LEU A 330 -1.55 -12.70 -7.12
N PHE A 331 -0.26 -12.50 -7.39
CA PHE A 331 0.23 -11.83 -8.60
C PHE A 331 1.02 -12.74 -9.54
N PHE A 332 1.65 -13.80 -9.01
CA PHE A 332 2.59 -14.66 -9.72
C PHE A 332 2.20 -16.13 -9.60
N ALA A 333 2.54 -16.93 -10.60
CA ALA A 333 2.27 -18.36 -10.60
C ALA A 333 3.22 -19.11 -9.64
N ASP A 334 2.77 -20.25 -9.13
CA ASP A 334 3.61 -21.11 -8.27
C ASP A 334 4.92 -21.48 -8.98
N GLY A 335 6.05 -21.26 -8.30
CA GLY A 335 7.38 -21.52 -8.81
C GLY A 335 7.99 -20.43 -9.71
N SER A 336 7.23 -19.41 -10.17
CA SER A 336 7.78 -18.35 -11.04
C SER A 336 8.50 -17.22 -10.28
N TRP A 337 8.58 -17.30 -8.95
CA TRP A 337 9.14 -16.27 -8.07
C TRP A 337 9.98 -16.84 -6.92
N THR A 338 10.21 -18.16 -6.91
CA THR A 338 10.99 -18.86 -5.87
C THR A 338 12.38 -19.20 -6.39
N PHE A 339 13.40 -18.61 -5.78
CA PHE A 339 14.80 -18.71 -6.19
C PHE A 339 15.68 -19.29 -5.08
N ARG A 340 16.87 -19.75 -5.42
CA ARG A 340 17.87 -20.18 -4.44
C ARG A 340 18.52 -18.96 -3.78
N VAL A 341 19.11 -19.17 -2.60
CA VAL A 341 19.78 -18.13 -1.81
C VAL A 341 21.05 -17.58 -2.47
N ASP A 342 21.62 -18.31 -3.42
CA ASP A 342 22.79 -17.95 -4.23
C ASP A 342 22.45 -17.35 -5.60
N ASP A 343 21.17 -17.35 -6.00
CA ASP A 343 20.69 -16.71 -7.23
C ASP A 343 20.80 -15.17 -7.12
N THR A 344 21.20 -14.52 -8.21
CA THR A 344 21.56 -13.09 -8.25
C THR A 344 20.48 -12.18 -7.68
N LEU A 345 19.22 -12.41 -8.03
CA LEU A 345 18.09 -11.55 -7.65
C LEU A 345 17.82 -11.57 -6.14
N ILE A 346 17.96 -12.72 -5.48
CA ILE A 346 17.82 -12.83 -4.01
C ILE A 346 19.00 -12.17 -3.30
N ARG A 347 20.20 -12.27 -3.86
CA ARG A 347 21.39 -11.57 -3.35
C ARG A 347 21.28 -10.06 -3.49
N LEU A 348 20.62 -9.55 -4.53
CA LEU A 348 20.35 -8.12 -4.74
C LEU A 348 19.16 -7.62 -3.91
N PHE A 349 18.17 -8.46 -3.62
CA PHE A 349 16.99 -8.10 -2.83
C PHE A 349 16.71 -9.15 -1.74
N PRO A 350 17.54 -9.20 -0.67
CA PRO A 350 17.37 -10.16 0.41
C PRO A 350 16.12 -9.85 1.26
N GLU A 351 15.71 -10.78 2.12
CA GLU A 351 14.55 -10.61 3.03
C GLU A 351 14.60 -9.31 3.84
N GLN A 352 15.79 -8.88 4.26
CA GLN A 352 16.01 -7.61 4.96
C GLN A 352 15.54 -6.41 4.10
N PHE A 353 15.95 -6.35 2.83
CA PHE A 353 15.55 -5.28 1.90
C PHE A 353 14.03 -5.22 1.74
N TRP A 354 13.34 -6.37 1.63
CA TRP A 354 11.89 -6.41 1.53
C TRP A 354 11.18 -6.00 2.82
N THR A 355 11.73 -6.36 3.97
CA THR A 355 11.20 -6.00 5.29
C THR A 355 11.33 -4.49 5.54
N ASP A 356 12.50 -3.92 5.28
CA ASP A 356 12.74 -2.47 5.41
C ASP A 356 12.00 -1.66 4.34
N SER A 357 11.83 -2.21 3.13
CA SER A 357 10.94 -1.65 2.10
C SER A 357 9.49 -1.59 2.57
N ALA A 358 8.96 -2.68 3.13
CA ALA A 358 7.59 -2.74 3.64
C ALA A 358 7.38 -1.79 4.83
N LEU A 359 8.36 -1.70 5.74
CA LEU A 359 8.35 -0.73 6.83
C LEU A 359 8.38 0.72 6.31
N THR A 360 9.22 1.00 5.31
CA THR A 360 9.30 2.35 4.71
C THR A 360 8.01 2.74 4.00
N VAL A 361 7.40 1.83 3.23
CA VAL A 361 6.06 2.04 2.64
C VAL A 361 5.05 2.34 3.76
N ALA A 362 5.07 1.58 4.85
CA ALA A 362 4.15 1.80 5.97
C ALA A 362 4.34 3.18 6.62
N LEU A 363 5.59 3.60 6.85
CA LEU A 363 5.92 4.92 7.40
C LEU A 363 5.50 6.08 6.48
N LEU A 364 5.75 5.96 5.16
CA LEU A 364 5.34 6.97 4.17
C LEU A 364 3.81 7.10 4.08
N VAL A 365 3.09 5.97 4.04
CA VAL A 365 1.62 5.95 4.06
C VAL A 365 1.08 6.54 5.36
N LEU A 366 1.66 6.20 6.52
CA LEU A 366 1.28 6.75 7.81
C LEU A 366 1.52 8.26 7.87
N ALA A 367 2.66 8.76 7.40
CA ALA A 367 2.98 10.19 7.36
C ALA A 367 2.01 10.97 6.45
N ALA A 368 1.74 10.49 5.23
CA ALA A 368 0.77 11.10 4.31
C ALA A 368 -0.65 11.09 4.89
N THR A 369 -1.02 10.00 5.57
CA THR A 369 -2.33 9.83 6.24
C THR A 369 -2.47 10.78 7.43
N ALA A 370 -1.47 10.86 8.31
CA ALA A 370 -1.45 11.76 9.46
C ALA A 370 -1.49 13.23 9.03
N LEU A 371 -0.69 13.62 8.03
CA LEU A 371 -0.74 14.95 7.43
C LEU A 371 -2.14 15.26 6.88
N THR A 372 -2.75 14.31 6.18
CA THR A 372 -4.12 14.46 5.66
C THR A 372 -5.14 14.62 6.80
N LEU A 373 -5.06 13.84 7.88
CA LEU A 373 -5.94 13.97 9.05
C LEU A 373 -5.79 15.33 9.74
N ILE A 374 -4.56 15.83 9.92
CA ILE A 374 -4.27 17.15 10.50
C ILE A 374 -4.84 18.26 9.62
N LEU A 375 -4.53 18.25 8.32
CA LEU A 375 -5.00 19.25 7.37
C LEU A 375 -6.53 19.23 7.24
N THR A 376 -7.16 18.06 7.33
CA THR A 376 -8.61 17.89 7.17
C THR A 376 -9.40 17.90 8.48
N TRP A 377 -8.74 18.04 9.64
CA TRP A 377 -9.34 17.86 10.96
C TRP A 377 -10.69 18.61 11.14
N PRO A 378 -11.76 17.94 11.62
CA PRO A 378 -13.14 18.40 11.49
C PRO A 378 -13.59 19.45 12.53
N THR A 379 -12.80 20.51 12.77
CA THR A 379 -13.10 21.59 13.74
C THR A 379 -14.43 22.31 13.51
N LYS A 380 -15.07 22.79 14.61
CA LYS A 380 -16.33 23.56 14.60
C LYS A 380 -16.27 24.79 13.69
N ALA A 381 -15.31 25.70 13.92
CA ALA A 381 -15.12 26.90 13.10
C ALA A 381 -14.97 26.62 11.59
N ARG A 382 -14.25 25.55 11.19
CA ARG A 382 -14.15 25.16 9.77
C ARG A 382 -15.47 24.58 9.22
N ARG A 383 -16.29 23.91 10.06
CA ARG A 383 -17.65 23.45 9.68
C ARG A 383 -18.57 24.65 9.46
N GLU A 384 -18.59 25.60 10.39
CA GLU A 384 -19.38 26.86 10.30
C GLU A 384 -19.00 27.67 9.06
N ARG A 385 -17.71 27.94 8.83
CA ARG A 385 -17.23 28.62 7.60
C ARG A 385 -17.65 27.90 6.32
N SER A 386 -17.64 26.57 6.31
CA SER A 386 -18.09 25.78 5.15
C SER A 386 -19.61 25.88 4.94
N MET A 387 -20.39 25.94 6.01
CA MET A 387 -21.84 26.11 5.98
C MET A 387 -22.22 27.49 5.44
N LEU A 388 -21.69 28.56 6.04
CA LEU A 388 -21.90 29.95 5.60
C LEU A 388 -21.53 30.14 4.12
N ALA A 389 -20.40 29.57 3.68
CA ALA A 389 -19.97 29.63 2.28
C ALA A 389 -20.87 28.81 1.33
N GLN A 390 -21.52 27.75 1.81
CA GLN A 390 -22.49 26.99 1.02
C GLN A 390 -23.83 27.73 0.93
N ASP A 391 -24.26 28.39 2.00
CA ASP A 391 -25.52 29.11 2.04
C ASP A 391 -25.43 30.42 1.24
N ALA A 392 -24.29 31.13 1.28
CA ALA A 392 -24.01 32.25 0.38
C ALA A 392 -23.90 31.84 -1.10
N LEU A 393 -23.51 30.60 -1.40
CA LEU A 393 -23.55 30.06 -2.77
C LEU A 393 -24.98 29.72 -3.21
N ARG A 394 -25.82 29.24 -2.26
CA ARG A 394 -27.24 28.96 -2.51
C ARG A 394 -28.09 30.22 -2.66
N SER A 395 -27.81 31.29 -1.92
CA SER A 395 -28.53 32.55 -2.08
C SER A 395 -28.27 33.11 -3.48
N ARG A 396 -27.00 33.30 -3.87
CA ARG A 396 -26.61 33.78 -5.21
C ARG A 396 -27.22 32.96 -6.36
N TYR A 397 -27.41 31.65 -6.16
CA TYR A 397 -28.06 30.79 -7.15
C TYR A 397 -29.57 30.99 -7.23
N ARG A 398 -30.25 31.28 -6.11
CA ARG A 398 -31.67 31.68 -6.10
C ARG A 398 -31.83 33.08 -6.69
N ASP A 399 -31.04 34.05 -6.24
CA ASP A 399 -31.05 35.42 -6.73
C ASP A 399 -30.87 35.48 -8.27
N ALA A 400 -30.06 34.56 -8.83
CA ALA A 400 -29.85 34.44 -10.27
C ALA A 400 -30.96 33.70 -11.04
N LEU A 401 -31.78 32.87 -10.37
CA LEU A 401 -32.98 32.26 -10.94
C LEU A 401 -34.18 33.20 -10.89
N ASP A 402 -34.30 33.98 -9.81
CA ASP A 402 -35.36 34.97 -9.63
C ASP A 402 -35.17 36.20 -10.56
N ALA A 403 -33.98 36.36 -11.15
CA ALA A 403 -33.61 37.40 -12.10
C ALA A 403 -33.60 36.95 -13.58
N SER A 404 -33.96 35.68 -13.88
CA SER A 404 -33.95 35.08 -15.22
C SER A 404 -35.33 34.67 -15.72
#